data_AF-A0A972VDZ5-F1
#
_entry.id   AF-A0A972VDZ5-F1
#
_cell.length_a   1.000
_cell.length_b   1.000
_cell.length_c   1.000
_cell.angle_alpha   90.00
_cell.angle_beta   90.00
_cell.angle_gamma   90.00
#
_symmetry.space_group_name_H-M   'P 1'
#
loop_
_entity.id
_entity.type
_entity.pdbx_description
1 polymer ?
#
loop_
_entity_poly.entity_id
_entity_poly.type
_entity_poly.pdbx_seq_one_letter_code
_entity_poly.pdbx_strand_id
1 'polypeptide(L)'
;MARSRKVTAKKADQSTGPSVAATSKKPPVLFDIGRPDALEEAIVLLYALAFGPIEHAVLTQALTLAGLTLPDGTRMTQEKLVPLVQHLHQENLLVSPGLRDVEIDLADPESDIDDLECDVDLRWASFDQAQEKGWLLPLGQILQEVDPAEISETSVEYKWSQQRFASLNHASRDLFLAMETRDQSELARLIQLCLEDQYIPSLAHVLYPVCLDPLHPDHLALLDLETRLSLLYAGLHAGVCDLSLNHPIFEYARTEIPTFAVKTRDNTFSALIALLAERDLLCGNLTEASDLLKTYPDPTDPMMSGMQSLLTGHLDAAKEAFSLAVKGRTKGKKAVMEHLRSFPGVLHVTLLVQSDNLQDRALAKTWLKWGERTYCPYQASFDCLANLLALHQGSVG
;
A
#
# COMPACT_ATOMS: atom_id res chain seq x y z
N MET A 1 23.88 -66.60 -6.34
CA MET A 1 24.32 -66.74 -7.74
C MET A 1 23.08 -66.66 -8.64
N ALA A 2 22.56 -65.49 -8.99
CA ALA A 2 23.04 -64.50 -9.97
C ALA A 2 22.76 -64.89 -11.44
N ARG A 3 21.62 -64.43 -11.98
CA ARG A 3 21.36 -64.01 -13.38
C ARG A 3 20.15 -63.06 -13.33
N SER A 4 20.34 -61.76 -13.07
CA SER A 4 20.64 -60.69 -14.03
C SER A 4 19.67 -60.63 -15.22
N ARG A 5 18.59 -59.84 -15.09
CA ARG A 5 17.77 -59.34 -16.19
C ARG A 5 17.86 -57.80 -16.19
N LYS A 6 18.45 -57.28 -17.26
CA LYS A 6 18.50 -55.86 -17.63
C LYS A 6 17.09 -55.36 -17.94
N VAL A 7 16.67 -54.28 -17.29
CA VAL A 7 15.57 -53.42 -17.74
C VAL A 7 16.20 -52.11 -18.21
N THR A 8 16.10 -51.86 -19.51
CA THR A 8 16.50 -50.61 -20.14
C THR A 8 15.41 -49.57 -19.95
N ALA A 9 15.74 -48.47 -19.25
CA ALA A 9 14.87 -47.32 -19.09
C ALA A 9 14.72 -46.57 -20.41
N LYS A 10 13.47 -46.40 -20.85
CA LYS A 10 13.07 -45.55 -21.98
C LYS A 10 12.88 -44.14 -21.39
N LYS A 11 13.74 -43.21 -21.80
CA LYS A 11 13.72 -41.79 -21.43
C LYS A 11 12.44 -41.18 -22.04
N ALA A 12 11.55 -40.65 -21.20
CA ALA A 12 10.38 -39.90 -21.65
C ALA A 12 10.79 -38.44 -21.82
N ASP A 13 10.56 -37.92 -23.03
CA ASP A 13 10.65 -36.50 -23.35
C ASP A 13 9.64 -35.71 -22.50
N GLN A 14 10.16 -34.81 -21.66
CA GLN A 14 9.36 -33.75 -21.06
C GLN A 14 9.29 -32.60 -22.06
N SER A 15 8.10 -32.41 -22.63
CA SER A 15 7.73 -31.20 -23.35
C SER A 15 7.71 -30.03 -22.37
N THR A 16 8.73 -29.19 -22.42
CA THR A 16 8.73 -27.88 -21.78
C THR A 16 7.74 -26.96 -22.49
N GLY A 17 6.61 -26.69 -21.83
CA GLY A 17 5.72 -25.60 -22.21
C GLY A 17 6.42 -24.25 -22.05
N PRO A 18 6.02 -23.21 -22.80
CA PRO A 18 6.69 -21.93 -22.75
C PRO A 18 6.49 -21.28 -21.38
N SER A 19 7.59 -21.16 -20.65
CA SER A 19 7.72 -20.25 -19.52
C SER A 19 7.49 -18.83 -20.05
N VAL A 20 6.36 -18.23 -19.67
CA VAL A 20 6.14 -16.80 -19.83
C VAL A 20 7.08 -16.14 -18.83
N ALA A 21 8.30 -15.87 -19.31
CA ALA A 21 9.22 -15.00 -18.61
C ALA A 21 8.51 -13.65 -18.43
N ALA A 22 8.17 -13.33 -17.18
CA ALA A 22 7.87 -11.96 -16.81
C ALA A 22 9.08 -11.14 -17.24
N THR A 23 8.91 -10.33 -18.28
CA THR A 23 9.90 -9.34 -18.68
C THR A 23 9.96 -8.31 -17.56
N SER A 24 10.78 -8.57 -16.55
CA SER A 24 11.36 -7.54 -15.71
C SER A 24 12.09 -6.60 -16.66
N LYS A 25 11.41 -5.52 -17.06
CA LYS A 25 12.08 -4.38 -17.65
C LYS A 25 12.98 -3.87 -16.52
N LYS A 26 14.30 -4.01 -16.68
CA LYS A 26 15.23 -3.25 -15.86
C LYS A 26 14.81 -1.78 -15.94
N PRO A 27 14.76 -1.05 -14.83
CA PRO A 27 14.55 0.39 -14.89
C PRO A 27 15.58 0.98 -15.87
N PRO A 28 15.21 1.99 -16.68
CA PRO A 28 16.15 2.63 -17.58
C PRO A 28 17.38 3.05 -16.76
N VAL A 29 18.57 2.68 -17.23
CA VAL A 29 19.83 3.21 -16.67
C VAL A 29 19.83 4.67 -17.02
N LEU A 30 19.36 5.49 -16.08
CA LEU A 30 19.07 6.88 -16.38
C LEU A 30 20.34 7.74 -16.40
N PHE A 31 21.44 7.33 -15.77
CA PHE A 31 22.54 8.25 -15.47
C PHE A 31 23.93 7.59 -15.46
N ASP A 32 24.92 8.27 -16.05
CA ASP A 32 26.35 7.94 -15.97
C ASP A 32 26.99 8.49 -14.68
N ILE A 33 28.09 7.87 -14.23
CA ILE A 33 28.78 8.16 -12.94
C ILE A 33 29.61 9.44 -13.03
N GLY A 34 29.30 10.47 -12.22
CA GLY A 34 30.03 11.74 -12.13
C GLY A 34 29.26 12.79 -11.29
N ARG A 35 29.78 14.03 -11.16
CA ARG A 35 29.07 15.21 -10.57
C ARG A 35 27.68 15.40 -11.26
N PRO A 36 26.74 16.24 -10.76
CA PRO A 36 25.52 16.49 -11.52
C PRO A 36 25.91 17.22 -12.79
N ASP A 37 26.08 16.46 -13.86
CA ASP A 37 26.21 16.99 -15.20
C ASP A 37 24.82 17.35 -15.76
N ALA A 38 23.71 16.96 -15.09
CA ALA A 38 22.35 17.24 -15.55
C ALA A 38 21.49 17.83 -14.43
N LEU A 39 21.20 19.14 -14.54
CA LEU A 39 20.13 19.86 -13.84
C LEU A 39 18.81 19.06 -13.78
N GLU A 40 18.52 18.28 -14.82
CA GLU A 40 17.41 17.35 -14.92
C GLU A 40 17.39 16.27 -13.81
N GLU A 41 18.54 15.71 -13.43
CA GLU A 41 18.64 14.75 -12.32
C GLU A 41 18.16 15.36 -11.01
N ALA A 42 18.59 16.60 -10.74
CA ALA A 42 18.21 17.31 -9.53
C ALA A 42 16.71 17.64 -9.53
N ILE A 43 16.15 17.97 -10.70
CA ILE A 43 14.70 18.19 -10.84
C ILE A 43 13.95 16.90 -10.50
N VAL A 44 14.29 15.77 -11.15
CA VAL A 44 13.64 14.48 -10.88
C VAL A 44 13.77 14.08 -9.41
N LEU A 45 14.95 14.28 -8.81
CA LEU A 45 15.16 13.99 -7.39
C LEU A 45 14.33 14.89 -6.47
N LEU A 46 14.13 16.16 -6.80
CA LEU A 46 13.29 17.05 -5.99
C LEU A 46 11.81 16.67 -6.09
N TYR A 47 11.33 16.28 -7.28
CA TYR A 47 9.99 15.67 -7.42
C TYR A 47 9.88 14.34 -6.66
N ALA A 48 10.94 13.51 -6.68
CA ALA A 48 10.99 12.27 -5.92
C ALA A 48 10.90 12.53 -4.40
N LEU A 49 11.68 13.49 -3.89
CA LEU A 49 11.71 13.91 -2.49
C LEU A 49 10.43 14.62 -2.04
N ALA A 50 9.66 15.21 -2.95
CA ALA A 50 8.39 15.84 -2.61
C ALA A 50 7.31 14.82 -2.21
N PHE A 51 7.46 13.53 -2.57
CA PHE A 51 6.44 12.48 -2.37
C PHE A 51 5.07 12.79 -3.01
N GLY A 52 5.03 13.75 -3.94
CA GLY A 52 3.85 14.22 -4.66
C GLY A 52 4.18 15.49 -5.45
N PRO A 53 3.19 16.33 -5.77
CA PRO A 53 3.41 17.54 -6.53
C PRO A 53 4.27 18.54 -5.77
N ILE A 54 5.01 19.35 -6.53
CA ILE A 54 5.87 20.42 -6.01
C ILE A 54 5.62 21.69 -6.82
N GLU A 55 5.35 22.80 -6.13
CA GLU A 55 5.13 24.08 -6.79
C GLU A 55 6.40 24.55 -7.52
N HIS A 56 6.25 25.12 -8.71
CA HIS A 56 7.37 25.66 -9.48
C HIS A 56 8.23 26.66 -8.73
N ALA A 57 7.61 27.49 -7.88
CA ALA A 57 8.31 28.46 -7.07
C ALA A 57 9.25 27.78 -6.08
N VAL A 58 8.77 26.74 -5.41
CA VAL A 58 9.54 25.90 -4.50
C VAL A 58 10.68 25.21 -5.25
N LEU A 59 10.39 24.56 -6.38
CA LEU A 59 11.39 23.86 -7.17
C LEU A 59 12.51 24.81 -7.67
N THR A 60 12.13 25.98 -8.21
CA THR A 60 13.08 27.02 -8.65
C THR A 60 13.99 27.48 -7.51
N GLN A 61 13.41 27.74 -6.34
CA GLN A 61 14.15 28.21 -5.17
C GLN A 61 15.09 27.13 -4.64
N ALA A 62 14.64 25.87 -4.56
CA ALA A 62 15.46 24.75 -4.14
C ALA A 62 16.68 24.55 -5.06
N LEU A 63 16.48 24.55 -6.39
CA LEU A 63 17.58 24.46 -7.37
C LEU A 63 18.56 25.63 -7.25
N THR A 64 18.05 26.83 -6.98
CA THR A 64 18.88 28.03 -6.79
C THR A 64 19.73 27.95 -5.53
N LEU A 65 19.15 27.50 -4.40
CA LEU A 65 19.87 27.30 -3.14
C LEU A 65 20.89 26.16 -3.24
N ALA A 66 20.61 25.13 -4.05
CA ALA A 66 21.56 24.07 -4.37
C ALA A 66 22.74 24.54 -5.23
N GLY A 67 22.71 25.79 -5.73
CA GLY A 67 23.76 26.36 -6.58
C GLY A 67 23.78 25.77 -7.99
N LEU A 68 22.68 25.16 -8.44
CA LEU A 68 22.56 24.59 -9.78
C LEU A 68 22.36 25.71 -10.81
N THR A 69 23.06 25.59 -11.93
CA THR A 69 23.02 26.56 -13.04
C THR A 69 22.73 25.84 -14.34
N LEU A 70 22.20 26.58 -15.30
CA LEU A 70 21.97 26.08 -16.65
C LEU A 70 23.30 25.83 -17.38
N PRO A 71 23.29 25.08 -18.50
CA PRO A 71 24.51 24.85 -19.30
C PRO A 71 25.20 26.14 -19.78
N ASP A 72 24.45 27.23 -19.91
CA ASP A 72 24.96 28.57 -20.26
C ASP A 72 25.57 29.34 -19.07
N GLY A 73 25.60 28.73 -17.87
CA GLY A 73 26.09 29.32 -16.63
C GLY A 73 25.14 30.31 -15.96
N THR A 74 23.94 30.51 -16.51
CA THR A 74 22.95 31.42 -15.92
C THR A 74 22.19 30.77 -14.77
N ARG A 75 21.66 31.60 -13.87
CA ARG A 75 20.85 31.15 -12.75
C ARG A 75 19.51 30.59 -13.23
N MET A 76 19.00 29.62 -12.49
CA MET A 76 17.66 29.09 -12.68
C MET A 76 16.60 30.17 -12.42
N THR A 77 15.60 30.25 -13.28
CA THR A 77 14.39 31.08 -13.11
C THR A 77 13.16 30.24 -13.46
N GLN A 78 11.98 30.62 -12.97
CA GLN A 78 10.73 29.90 -13.28
C GLN A 78 10.51 29.75 -14.79
N GLU A 79 10.67 30.83 -15.55
CA GLU A 79 10.54 30.85 -17.03
C GLU A 79 11.47 29.84 -17.73
N LYS A 80 12.64 29.56 -17.16
CA LYS A 80 13.62 28.62 -17.72
C LYS A 80 13.43 27.18 -17.21
N LEU A 81 12.73 27.01 -16.08
CA LEU A 81 12.41 25.72 -15.50
C LEU A 81 11.29 25.02 -16.28
N VAL A 82 10.23 25.76 -16.65
CA VAL A 82 9.07 25.24 -17.40
C VAL A 82 9.45 24.35 -18.59
N PRO A 83 10.29 24.78 -19.56
CA PRO A 83 10.63 23.93 -20.71
C PRO A 83 11.42 22.67 -20.32
N LEU A 84 12.19 22.69 -19.23
CA LEU A 84 12.90 21.51 -18.74
C LEU A 84 11.94 20.50 -18.13
N VAL A 85 11.00 20.96 -17.30
CA VAL A 85 10.01 20.07 -16.69
C VAL A 85 9.08 19.46 -17.75
N GLN A 86 8.69 20.25 -18.76
CA GLN A 86 7.96 19.74 -19.92
C GLN A 86 8.74 18.67 -20.68
N HIS A 87 10.05 18.85 -20.86
CA HIS A 87 10.91 17.84 -21.48
C HIS A 87 10.93 16.55 -20.65
N LEU A 88 11.12 16.66 -19.33
CA LEU A 88 11.11 15.50 -18.42
C LEU A 88 9.77 14.76 -18.43
N HIS A 89 8.66 15.49 -18.51
CA HIS A 89 7.34 14.90 -18.68
C HIS A 89 7.21 14.14 -20.02
N GLN A 90 7.66 14.74 -21.13
CA GLN A 90 7.65 14.10 -22.46
C GLN A 90 8.50 12.82 -22.49
N GLU A 91 9.60 12.77 -21.73
CA GLU A 91 10.44 11.58 -21.56
C GLU A 91 9.86 10.56 -20.56
N ASN A 92 8.67 10.80 -20.01
CA ASN A 92 8.00 9.98 -18.99
C ASN A 92 8.79 9.85 -17.68
N LEU A 93 9.59 10.87 -17.36
CA LEU A 93 10.29 10.99 -16.07
C LEU A 93 9.45 11.70 -15.02
N LEU A 94 8.38 12.37 -15.42
CA LEU A 94 7.37 12.96 -14.55
C LEU A 94 5.99 12.63 -15.11
N VAL A 95 5.03 12.33 -14.24
CA VAL A 95 3.71 11.82 -14.61
C VAL A 95 2.61 12.65 -13.95
N SER A 96 1.46 12.80 -14.62
CA SER A 96 0.28 13.42 -14.03
C SER A 96 -0.51 12.39 -13.21
N PRO A 97 -0.96 12.73 -11.98
CA PRO A 97 -1.70 11.81 -11.13
C PRO A 97 -3.07 11.44 -11.74
N GLY A 98 -3.38 10.14 -11.73
CA GLY A 98 -4.71 9.62 -12.07
C GLY A 98 -5.05 9.45 -13.56
N LEU A 99 -4.20 9.87 -14.50
CA LEU A 99 -4.51 9.81 -15.93
C LEU A 99 -3.24 9.50 -16.75
N ARG A 100 -2.96 8.21 -16.99
CA ARG A 100 -1.86 7.80 -17.90
C ARG A 100 -2.12 8.14 -19.39
N ASP A 101 -3.26 8.73 -19.75
CA ASP A 101 -3.70 8.89 -21.15
C ASP A 101 -4.47 10.21 -21.44
N VAL A 102 -4.34 11.26 -20.63
CA VAL A 102 -4.95 12.57 -20.95
C VAL A 102 -3.89 13.51 -21.51
N GLU A 103 -4.09 13.93 -22.76
CA GLU A 103 -3.34 15.00 -23.38
C GLU A 103 -3.49 16.26 -22.53
N ILE A 104 -2.37 16.77 -22.00
CA ILE A 104 -2.26 18.07 -21.33
C ILE A 104 -2.91 19.13 -22.21
N ASP A 105 -3.83 19.92 -21.64
CA ASP A 105 -4.50 20.99 -22.37
C ASP A 105 -3.49 22.13 -22.54
N LEU A 106 -2.85 22.17 -23.72
CA LEU A 106 -1.80 23.15 -24.09
C LEU A 106 -2.24 24.63 -24.00
N ALA A 107 -3.47 24.91 -23.56
CA ALA A 107 -3.99 26.23 -23.31
C ALA A 107 -3.39 26.91 -22.07
N ASP A 108 -2.97 26.16 -21.04
CA ASP A 108 -2.30 26.70 -19.84
C ASP A 108 -1.20 25.76 -19.30
N PRO A 109 -0.01 25.78 -19.91
CA PRO A 109 1.07 24.88 -19.54
C PRO A 109 1.64 25.16 -18.14
N GLU A 110 1.33 26.27 -17.47
CA GLU A 110 1.85 26.52 -16.12
C GLU A 110 1.03 25.78 -15.06
N SER A 111 -0.30 25.69 -15.23
CA SER A 111 -1.20 25.01 -14.30
C SER A 111 -0.97 23.50 -14.26
N ASP A 112 -0.62 22.87 -15.39
CA ASP A 112 -0.54 21.41 -15.49
C ASP A 112 0.79 20.83 -14.96
N ILE A 113 1.83 21.66 -14.79
CA ILE A 113 3.14 21.19 -14.35
C ILE A 113 3.25 21.12 -12.82
N ASP A 114 2.53 21.99 -12.09
CA ASP A 114 2.45 21.94 -10.63
C ASP A 114 1.77 20.64 -10.14
N ASP A 115 0.97 19.99 -10.99
CA ASP A 115 0.32 18.71 -10.71
C ASP A 115 1.20 17.49 -11.03
N LEU A 116 2.41 17.67 -11.58
CA LEU A 116 3.28 16.54 -11.92
C LEU A 116 3.89 15.87 -10.69
N GLU A 117 4.06 14.56 -10.77
CA GLU A 117 4.67 13.73 -9.74
C GLU A 117 5.78 12.83 -10.32
N CYS A 118 6.67 12.36 -9.46
CA CYS A 118 7.63 11.32 -9.81
C CYS A 118 7.00 9.95 -9.60
N ASP A 119 7.01 9.10 -10.64
CA ASP A 119 6.57 7.70 -10.56
C ASP A 119 7.33 6.93 -9.48
N VAL A 120 6.68 5.97 -8.83
CA VAL A 120 7.25 5.24 -7.69
C VAL A 120 8.56 4.53 -8.06
N ASP A 121 8.61 3.82 -9.19
CA ASP A 121 9.82 3.09 -9.59
C ASP A 121 10.99 4.05 -9.84
N LEU A 122 10.69 5.20 -10.45
CA LEU A 122 11.66 6.24 -10.73
C LEU A 122 12.13 6.97 -9.46
N ARG A 123 11.23 7.22 -8.51
CA ARG A 123 11.51 7.85 -7.22
C ARG A 123 12.61 7.09 -6.49
N TRP A 124 12.44 5.78 -6.35
CA TRP A 124 13.38 4.94 -5.62
C TRP A 124 14.70 4.75 -6.39
N ALA A 125 14.65 4.59 -7.71
CA ALA A 125 15.86 4.60 -8.53
C ALA A 125 16.66 5.91 -8.37
N SER A 126 15.95 7.05 -8.27
CA SER A 126 16.57 8.37 -8.06
C SER A 126 17.17 8.48 -6.66
N PHE A 127 16.53 7.93 -5.63
CA PHE A 127 17.07 7.91 -4.27
C PHE A 127 18.37 7.10 -4.18
N ASP A 128 18.41 5.89 -4.75
CA ASP A 128 19.62 5.04 -4.73
C ASP A 128 20.81 5.76 -5.35
N GLN A 129 20.62 6.36 -6.52
CA GLN A 129 21.69 7.09 -7.22
C GLN A 129 22.07 8.38 -6.49
N ALA A 130 21.10 9.12 -5.96
CA ALA A 130 21.36 10.31 -5.17
C ALA A 130 22.13 9.99 -3.88
N GLN A 131 21.89 8.81 -3.29
CA GLN A 131 22.64 8.32 -2.14
C GLN A 131 24.09 8.00 -2.53
N GLU A 132 24.31 7.29 -3.63
CA GLU A 132 25.66 7.01 -4.17
C GLU A 132 26.44 8.30 -4.50
N LYS A 133 25.75 9.31 -5.04
CA LYS A 133 26.32 10.62 -5.38
C LYS A 133 26.42 11.57 -4.18
N GLY A 134 25.84 11.22 -3.04
CA GLY A 134 25.84 12.02 -1.81
C GLY A 134 24.95 13.28 -1.86
N TRP A 135 23.92 13.31 -2.71
CA TRP A 135 23.02 14.46 -2.86
C TRP A 135 21.69 14.31 -2.14
N LEU A 136 21.29 13.09 -1.80
CA LEU A 136 19.99 12.81 -1.20
C LEU A 136 19.71 13.70 0.01
N LEU A 137 20.63 13.72 0.98
CA LEU A 137 20.49 14.52 2.19
C LEU A 137 20.65 16.03 1.95
N PRO A 138 21.67 16.52 1.21
CA PRO A 138 21.77 17.94 0.90
C PRO A 138 20.54 18.53 0.20
N LEU A 139 20.00 17.85 -0.82
CA LEU A 139 18.82 18.35 -1.55
C LEU A 139 17.54 18.17 -0.73
N GLY A 140 17.43 17.11 0.06
CA GLY A 140 16.34 16.95 1.03
C GLY A 140 16.28 18.09 2.04
N GLN A 141 17.42 18.48 2.62
CA GLN A 141 17.51 19.61 3.56
C GLN A 141 17.17 20.95 2.91
N ILE A 142 17.65 21.18 1.68
CA ILE A 142 17.29 22.38 0.92
C ILE A 142 15.79 22.43 0.66
N LEU A 143 15.18 21.31 0.27
CA LEU A 143 13.74 21.23 0.05
C LEU A 143 12.95 21.49 1.34
N GLN A 144 13.39 20.93 2.48
CA GLN A 144 12.79 21.23 3.80
C GLN A 144 12.90 22.71 4.20
N GLU A 145 13.98 23.41 3.81
CA GLU A 145 14.15 24.84 4.09
C GLU A 145 13.19 25.69 3.25
N VAL A 146 13.02 25.34 1.97
CA VAL A 146 12.18 26.08 1.03
C VAL A 146 10.70 25.79 1.25
N ASP A 147 10.38 24.55 1.59
CA ASP A 147 9.02 24.03 1.69
C ASP A 147 8.83 23.23 3.00
N PRO A 148 8.76 23.92 4.15
CA PRO A 148 8.75 23.26 5.46
C PRO A 148 7.52 22.37 5.65
N ALA A 149 7.73 21.17 6.18
CA ALA A 149 6.62 20.25 6.45
C ALA A 149 5.73 20.74 7.59
N GLU A 150 6.34 21.30 8.64
CA GLU A 150 5.63 21.68 9.85
C GLU A 150 4.96 23.05 9.73
N ILE A 151 3.69 23.08 10.10
CA ILE A 151 2.91 24.29 10.25
C ILE A 151 3.22 24.90 11.62
N SER A 152 3.59 26.17 11.63
CA SER A 152 3.84 26.91 12.87
C SER A 152 2.61 26.93 13.78
N GLU A 153 2.80 26.72 15.09
CA GLU A 153 1.72 26.85 16.09
C GLU A 153 1.08 28.25 16.10
N THR A 154 1.79 29.25 15.57
CA THR A 154 1.31 30.63 15.48
C THR A 154 0.43 30.89 14.26
N SER A 155 0.42 29.97 13.29
CA SER A 155 -0.37 30.04 12.05
C SER A 155 -1.87 29.99 12.32
N VAL A 156 -2.67 30.40 11.33
CA VAL A 156 -4.13 30.36 11.41
C VAL A 156 -4.59 28.91 11.30
N GLU A 157 -3.98 28.16 10.40
CA GLU A 157 -4.18 26.75 10.13
C GLU A 157 -4.06 25.96 11.43
N TYR A 158 -2.93 26.01 12.12
CA TYR A 158 -2.76 25.31 13.40
C TYR A 158 -3.82 25.72 14.45
N LYS A 159 -4.09 27.01 14.60
CA LYS A 159 -5.03 27.51 15.63
C LYS A 159 -6.46 27.04 15.42
N TRP A 160 -6.91 26.97 14.16
CA TRP A 160 -8.30 26.66 13.83
C TRP A 160 -8.52 25.19 13.53
N SER A 161 -7.53 24.53 12.93
CA SER A 161 -7.66 23.19 12.36
C SER A 161 -6.78 22.15 13.07
N GLN A 162 -5.91 22.58 13.99
CA GLN A 162 -4.93 21.73 14.68
C GLN A 162 -4.05 20.92 13.71
N GLN A 163 -3.90 21.45 12.49
CA GLN A 163 -3.04 20.88 11.46
C GLN A 163 -1.58 21.18 11.81
N ARG A 164 -0.76 20.13 11.81
CA ARG A 164 0.66 20.17 12.17
C ARG A 164 1.55 20.04 10.95
N PHE A 165 1.07 19.38 9.91
CA PHE A 165 1.77 19.23 8.64
C PHE A 165 1.06 19.96 7.49
N ALA A 166 1.84 20.56 6.60
CA ALA A 166 1.34 21.21 5.39
C ALA A 166 0.54 20.23 4.52
N SER A 167 1.03 18.99 4.39
CA SER A 167 0.31 17.89 3.75
C SER A 167 0.87 16.52 4.15
N LEU A 168 0.18 15.45 3.71
CA LEU A 168 0.63 14.06 3.84
C LEU A 168 1.98 13.81 3.15
N ASN A 169 2.22 14.45 2.00
CA ASN A 169 3.46 14.30 1.23
C ASN A 169 4.64 14.90 1.97
N HIS A 170 4.43 16.05 2.60
CA HIS A 170 5.46 16.69 3.44
C HIS A 170 5.81 15.85 4.66
N ALA A 171 4.81 15.28 5.34
CA ALA A 171 5.05 14.36 6.45
C ALA A 171 5.81 13.10 6.00
N SER A 172 5.51 12.58 4.80
CA SER A 172 6.19 11.42 4.22
C SER A 172 7.65 11.72 3.89
N ARG A 173 7.92 12.87 3.26
CA ARG A 173 9.28 13.36 2.98
C ARG A 173 10.11 13.45 4.24
N ASP A 174 9.60 14.12 5.27
CA ASP A 174 10.37 14.39 6.48
C ASP A 174 10.63 13.09 7.28
N LEU A 175 9.66 12.17 7.32
CA LEU A 175 9.87 10.83 7.87
C LEU A 175 10.90 10.02 7.08
N PHE A 176 10.84 10.07 5.74
CA PHE A 176 11.83 9.43 4.87
C PHE A 176 13.24 9.96 5.16
N LEU A 177 13.42 11.29 5.22
CA LEU A 177 14.73 11.89 5.51
C LEU A 177 15.24 11.54 6.92
N ALA A 178 14.35 11.48 7.92
CA ALA A 178 14.70 11.01 9.26
C ALA A 178 15.15 9.53 9.27
N MET A 179 14.52 8.68 8.45
CA MET A 179 14.94 7.28 8.27
C MET A 179 16.29 7.16 7.56
N GLU A 180 16.52 7.93 6.50
CA GLU A 180 17.78 7.95 5.75
C GLU A 180 18.97 8.42 6.61
N THR A 181 18.74 9.41 7.48
CA THR A 181 19.75 9.87 8.46
C THR A 181 19.86 8.97 9.68
N ARG A 182 18.95 8.01 9.83
CA ARG A 182 18.78 7.17 11.03
C ARG A 182 18.63 7.98 12.31
N ASP A 183 18.05 9.17 12.22
CA ASP A 183 17.76 10.01 13.38
C ASP A 183 16.51 9.48 14.10
N GLN A 184 16.74 8.61 15.08
CA GLN A 184 15.69 8.00 15.89
C GLN A 184 14.92 9.01 16.75
N SER A 185 15.57 10.11 17.15
CA SER A 185 14.92 11.14 17.95
C SER A 185 13.92 11.91 17.08
N GLU A 186 14.36 12.26 15.88
CA GLU A 186 13.53 12.98 14.92
C GLU A 186 12.40 12.11 14.38
N LEU A 187 12.69 10.85 14.04
CA LEU A 187 11.67 9.88 13.62
C LEU A 187 10.57 9.73 14.68
N ALA A 188 10.93 9.59 15.96
CA ALA A 188 9.96 9.49 17.04
C ALA A 188 9.12 10.77 17.20
N ARG A 189 9.75 11.95 17.06
CA ARG A 189 9.06 13.26 17.11
C ARG A 189 8.04 13.39 15.98
N LEU A 190 8.44 13.10 14.74
CA LEU A 190 7.58 13.19 13.55
C LEU A 190 6.42 12.19 13.61
N ILE A 191 6.65 10.96 14.08
CA ILE A 191 5.59 9.97 14.31
C ILE A 191 4.57 10.52 15.32
N GLN A 192 5.03 11.07 16.44
CA GLN A 192 4.15 11.65 17.45
C GLN A 192 3.32 12.81 16.88
N LEU A 193 3.94 13.69 16.09
CA LEU A 193 3.21 14.78 15.42
C LEU A 193 2.15 14.24 14.47
N CYS A 194 2.44 13.19 13.70
CA CYS A 194 1.47 12.58 12.79
C CYS A 194 0.27 12.00 13.53
N LEU A 195 0.49 11.42 14.73
CA LEU A 195 -0.59 10.88 15.57
C LEU A 195 -1.46 11.97 16.20
N GLU A 196 -0.93 13.17 16.36
CA GLU A 196 -1.64 14.32 16.94
C GLU A 196 -2.31 15.23 15.90
N ASP A 197 -1.98 15.08 14.62
CA ASP A 197 -2.51 15.90 13.54
C ASP A 197 -3.94 15.44 13.15
N GLN A 198 -4.91 16.36 13.19
CA GLN A 198 -6.30 16.06 12.85
C GLN A 198 -6.55 15.85 11.35
N TYR A 199 -5.65 16.34 10.50
CA TYR A 199 -5.73 16.23 9.04
C TYR A 199 -5.02 14.99 8.51
N ILE A 200 -4.17 14.35 9.32
CA ILE A 200 -3.59 13.06 8.99
C ILE A 200 -4.55 11.97 9.49
N PRO A 201 -5.32 11.32 8.61
CA PRO A 201 -6.31 10.33 9.04
C PRO A 201 -5.67 9.08 9.65
N SER A 202 -4.41 8.78 9.30
CA SER A 202 -3.65 7.67 9.85
C SER A 202 -2.15 7.83 9.57
N LEU A 203 -1.32 7.52 10.57
CA LEU A 203 0.13 7.36 10.40
C LEU A 203 0.48 6.33 9.32
N ALA A 204 -0.35 5.31 9.12
CA ALA A 204 -0.13 4.30 8.09
C ALA A 204 -0.11 4.93 6.68
N HIS A 205 -0.94 5.94 6.40
CA HIS A 205 -0.92 6.61 5.09
C HIS A 205 0.35 7.41 4.84
N VAL A 206 0.98 7.93 5.90
CA VAL A 206 2.26 8.66 5.79
C VAL A 206 3.42 7.68 5.60
N LEU A 207 3.42 6.57 6.34
CA LEU A 207 4.50 5.58 6.28
C LEU A 207 4.39 4.63 5.09
N TYR A 208 3.22 4.45 4.49
CA TYR A 208 3.02 3.56 3.34
C TYR A 208 3.92 3.90 2.15
N PRO A 209 3.94 5.14 1.61
CA PRO A 209 4.80 5.47 0.47
C PRO A 209 6.30 5.43 0.81
N VAL A 210 6.66 5.49 2.09
CA VAL A 210 8.05 5.44 2.57
C VAL A 210 8.53 4.00 2.74
N CYS A 211 7.72 3.15 3.36
CA CYS A 211 8.16 1.83 3.80
C CYS A 211 7.59 0.66 2.99
N LEU A 212 6.45 0.85 2.31
CA LEU A 212 5.68 -0.24 1.70
C LEU A 212 5.48 -0.12 0.18
N ASP A 213 5.75 1.06 -0.42
CA ASP A 213 5.60 1.29 -1.87
C ASP A 213 6.89 1.85 -2.52
N PRO A 214 7.85 0.97 -2.89
CA PRO A 214 7.86 -0.47 -2.68
C PRO A 214 8.28 -0.81 -1.25
N LEU A 215 8.25 -2.11 -0.93
CA LEU A 215 8.64 -2.60 0.40
C LEU A 215 10.12 -2.31 0.70
N HIS A 216 10.38 -1.57 1.78
CA HIS A 216 11.70 -1.28 2.34
C HIS A 216 11.87 -1.90 3.74
N PRO A 217 12.39 -3.14 3.82
CA PRO A 217 12.60 -3.84 5.10
C PRO A 217 13.46 -3.06 6.09
N ASP A 218 14.46 -2.34 5.60
CA ASP A 218 15.40 -1.59 6.43
C ASP A 218 14.73 -0.39 7.10
N HIS A 219 13.83 0.31 6.39
CA HIS A 219 13.02 1.39 6.97
C HIS A 219 12.01 0.85 7.99
N LEU A 220 11.34 -0.27 7.69
CA LEU A 220 10.47 -0.94 8.66
C LEU A 220 11.23 -1.33 9.93
N ALA A 221 12.50 -1.74 9.81
CA ALA A 221 13.33 -2.12 10.93
C ALA A 221 13.65 -0.96 11.89
N LEU A 222 13.54 0.30 11.43
CA LEU A 222 13.75 1.51 12.24
C LEU A 222 12.53 1.87 13.10
N LEU A 223 11.34 1.37 12.76
CA LEU A 223 10.11 1.64 13.50
C LEU A 223 10.04 0.82 14.79
N ASP A 224 9.38 1.37 15.82
CA ASP A 224 9.00 0.59 16.99
C ASP A 224 8.02 -0.55 16.61
N LEU A 225 7.85 -1.51 17.52
CA LEU A 225 7.06 -2.71 17.24
C LEU A 225 5.59 -2.40 16.97
N GLU A 226 4.98 -1.47 17.70
CA GLU A 226 3.55 -1.15 17.58
C GLU A 226 3.26 -0.46 16.25
N THR A 227 4.08 0.54 15.90
CA THR A 227 4.00 1.23 14.60
C THR A 227 4.22 0.27 13.45
N ARG A 228 5.23 -0.59 13.54
CA ARG A 228 5.54 -1.60 12.51
C ARG A 228 4.38 -2.58 12.30
N LEU A 229 3.82 -3.13 13.38
CA LEU A 229 2.69 -4.07 13.28
C LEU A 229 1.45 -3.41 12.67
N SER A 230 1.18 -2.16 13.06
CA SER A 230 0.06 -1.39 12.52
C SER A 230 0.22 -1.10 11.02
N LEU A 231 1.43 -0.75 10.60
CA LEU A 231 1.75 -0.52 9.19
C LEU A 231 1.68 -1.81 8.36
N LEU A 232 2.23 -2.92 8.88
CA LEU A 232 2.09 -4.24 8.23
C LEU A 232 0.64 -4.66 8.11
N TYR A 233 -0.19 -4.39 9.13
CA TYR A 233 -1.61 -4.69 9.07
C TYR A 233 -2.29 -3.89 7.95
N ALA A 234 -2.03 -2.58 7.88
CA ALA A 234 -2.58 -1.73 6.82
C ALA A 234 -2.14 -2.23 5.42
N GLY A 235 -0.86 -2.56 5.25
CA GLY A 235 -0.33 -3.02 3.98
C GLY A 235 -0.84 -4.40 3.55
N LEU A 236 -0.93 -5.36 4.48
CA LEU A 236 -1.50 -6.68 4.20
C LEU A 236 -2.99 -6.56 3.87
N HIS A 237 -3.72 -5.73 4.61
CA HIS A 237 -5.14 -5.50 4.38
C HIS A 237 -5.39 -4.88 3.01
N ALA A 238 -4.63 -3.86 2.61
CA ALA A 238 -4.67 -3.28 1.28
C ALA A 238 -4.35 -4.34 0.20
N GLY A 239 -3.26 -5.09 0.39
CA GLY A 239 -2.86 -6.15 -0.54
C GLY A 239 -3.91 -7.24 -0.74
N VAL A 240 -4.68 -7.60 0.30
CA VAL A 240 -5.80 -8.53 0.18
C VAL A 240 -7.00 -7.89 -0.51
N CYS A 241 -7.38 -6.67 -0.12
CA CYS A 241 -8.53 -5.95 -0.70
C CYS A 241 -8.35 -5.70 -2.20
N ASP A 242 -7.14 -5.33 -2.61
CA ASP A 242 -6.79 -5.03 -4.01
C ASP A 242 -6.43 -6.29 -4.81
N LEU A 243 -6.50 -7.48 -4.20
CA LEU A 243 -6.08 -8.77 -4.77
C LEU A 243 -4.64 -8.78 -5.27
N SER A 244 -3.78 -7.94 -4.70
CA SER A 244 -2.32 -7.91 -4.88
C SER A 244 -1.64 -9.01 -4.06
N LEU A 245 -2.12 -10.26 -4.19
CA LEU A 245 -1.74 -11.40 -3.32
C LEU A 245 -0.28 -11.86 -3.45
N ASN A 246 0.41 -11.38 -4.48
CA ASN A 246 1.84 -11.61 -4.74
C ASN A 246 2.74 -10.47 -4.25
N HIS A 247 2.18 -9.47 -3.55
CA HIS A 247 2.96 -8.36 -3.03
C HIS A 247 4.05 -8.84 -2.04
N PRO A 248 5.30 -8.32 -2.11
CA PRO A 248 6.41 -8.77 -1.25
C PRO A 248 6.14 -8.67 0.26
N ILE A 249 5.23 -7.79 0.67
CA ILE A 249 4.84 -7.61 2.07
C ILE A 249 4.32 -8.90 2.72
N PHE A 250 3.65 -9.78 1.98
CA PHE A 250 3.14 -11.05 2.49
C PHE A 250 4.29 -11.98 2.91
N GLU A 251 5.35 -12.04 2.10
CA GLU A 251 6.52 -12.86 2.41
C GLU A 251 7.32 -12.24 3.56
N TYR A 252 7.53 -10.92 3.54
CA TYR A 252 8.19 -10.22 4.64
C TYR A 252 7.47 -10.46 5.98
N ALA A 253 6.15 -10.28 6.02
CA ALA A 253 5.37 -10.51 7.23
C ALA A 253 5.48 -11.96 7.74
N ARG A 254 5.52 -12.96 6.85
CA ARG A 254 5.74 -14.37 7.23
C ARG A 254 7.08 -14.57 7.92
N THR A 255 8.14 -13.97 7.39
CA THR A 255 9.49 -14.10 7.98
C THR A 255 9.58 -13.47 9.36
N GLU A 256 8.81 -12.40 9.60
CA GLU A 256 8.84 -11.65 10.87
C GLU A 256 7.89 -12.20 11.95
N ILE A 257 6.86 -12.98 11.58
CA ILE A 257 5.86 -13.51 12.52
C ILE A 257 6.47 -14.25 13.72
N PRO A 258 7.45 -15.15 13.57
CA PRO A 258 8.07 -15.82 14.71
C PRO A 258 8.67 -14.81 15.71
N THR A 259 9.27 -13.73 15.21
CA THR A 259 9.83 -12.65 16.02
C THR A 259 8.72 -11.87 16.73
N PHE A 260 7.64 -11.54 16.02
CA PHE A 260 6.51 -10.82 16.61
C PHE A 260 5.79 -11.65 17.67
N ALA A 261 5.58 -12.94 17.43
CA ALA A 261 4.88 -13.85 18.34
C ALA A 261 5.56 -14.03 19.71
N VAL A 262 6.88 -13.76 19.78
CA VAL A 262 7.67 -13.74 21.03
C VAL A 262 7.45 -12.43 21.79
N LYS A 263 7.28 -11.32 21.07
CA LYS A 263 7.19 -9.97 21.65
C LYS A 263 5.76 -9.57 22.00
N THR A 264 4.78 -9.93 21.18
CA THR A 264 3.36 -9.63 21.39
C THR A 264 2.45 -10.70 20.78
N ARG A 265 1.25 -10.84 21.36
CA ARG A 265 0.14 -11.66 20.87
C ARG A 265 -1.19 -10.93 21.08
N ASP A 266 -1.16 -9.62 20.86
CA ASP A 266 -2.34 -8.77 20.91
C ASP A 266 -3.26 -8.99 19.71
N ASN A 267 -4.35 -8.20 19.68
CA ASN A 267 -5.33 -8.26 18.60
C ASN A 267 -4.75 -7.89 17.22
N THR A 268 -3.74 -7.02 17.17
CA THR A 268 -3.10 -6.61 15.91
C THR A 268 -2.30 -7.79 15.34
N PHE A 269 -1.53 -8.48 16.18
CA PHE A 269 -0.83 -9.70 15.79
C PHE A 269 -1.82 -10.75 15.25
N SER A 270 -2.91 -11.01 15.96
CA SER A 270 -3.98 -11.91 15.51
C SER A 270 -4.55 -11.50 14.15
N ALA A 271 -4.79 -10.22 13.93
CA ALA A 271 -5.31 -9.70 12.67
C ALA A 271 -4.32 -9.90 11.50
N LEU A 272 -3.00 -9.78 11.74
CA LEU A 272 -1.96 -10.10 10.75
C LEU A 272 -2.02 -11.57 10.33
N ILE A 273 -2.14 -12.49 11.30
CA ILE A 273 -2.27 -13.93 11.03
C ILE A 273 -3.50 -14.19 10.16
N ALA A 274 -4.64 -13.58 10.49
CA ALA A 274 -5.87 -13.72 9.72
C ALA A 274 -5.69 -13.25 8.27
N LEU A 275 -5.06 -12.10 8.03
CA LEU A 275 -4.81 -11.58 6.68
C LEU A 275 -3.87 -12.47 5.86
N LEU A 276 -2.84 -13.05 6.48
CA LEU A 276 -1.96 -14.00 5.80
C LEU A 276 -2.66 -15.30 5.43
N ALA A 277 -3.47 -15.83 6.36
CA ALA A 277 -4.28 -17.01 6.09
C ALA A 277 -5.34 -16.72 5.01
N GLU A 278 -5.95 -15.53 5.01
CA GLU A 278 -6.90 -15.07 4.01
C GLU A 278 -6.26 -15.03 2.62
N ARG A 279 -5.07 -14.44 2.51
CA ARG A 279 -4.28 -14.46 1.29
C ARG A 279 -3.99 -15.88 0.82
N ASP A 280 -3.56 -16.78 1.70
CA ASP A 280 -3.24 -18.15 1.30
C ASP A 280 -4.47 -18.90 0.79
N LEU A 281 -5.61 -18.72 1.46
CA LEU A 281 -6.88 -19.28 1.00
C LEU A 281 -7.29 -18.73 -0.37
N LEU A 282 -7.11 -17.43 -0.61
CA LEU A 282 -7.37 -16.79 -1.91
C LEU A 282 -6.42 -17.28 -3.02
N CYS A 283 -5.15 -17.56 -2.69
CA CYS A 283 -4.19 -18.16 -3.61
C CYS A 283 -4.42 -19.67 -3.84
N GLY A 284 -5.33 -20.31 -3.10
CA GLY A 284 -5.53 -21.76 -3.13
C GLY A 284 -4.51 -22.57 -2.31
N ASN A 285 -3.67 -21.90 -1.51
CA ASN A 285 -2.67 -22.50 -0.63
C ASN A 285 -3.30 -22.98 0.69
N LEU A 286 -4.28 -23.89 0.59
CA LEU A 286 -5.10 -24.32 1.73
C LEU A 286 -4.27 -24.95 2.87
N THR A 287 -3.19 -25.65 2.54
CA THR A 287 -2.30 -26.27 3.53
C THR A 287 -1.53 -25.21 4.31
N GLU A 288 -0.99 -24.20 3.64
CA GLU A 288 -0.24 -23.11 4.28
C GLU A 288 -1.13 -22.31 5.23
N ALA A 289 -2.36 -21.98 4.80
CA ALA A 289 -3.35 -21.34 5.65
C ALA A 289 -3.65 -22.19 6.91
N SER A 290 -3.86 -23.50 6.72
CA SER A 290 -4.16 -24.42 7.82
C SER A 290 -3.02 -24.51 8.83
N ASP A 291 -1.79 -24.60 8.36
CA ASP A 291 -0.61 -24.76 9.21
C ASP A 291 -0.30 -23.47 9.97
N LEU A 292 -0.51 -22.31 9.34
CA LEU A 292 -0.41 -21.01 9.99
C LEU A 292 -1.43 -20.86 11.13
N LEU A 293 -2.72 -21.16 10.87
CA LEU A 293 -3.79 -21.05 11.86
C LEU A 293 -3.64 -22.05 13.01
N LYS A 294 -3.11 -23.25 12.75
CA LYS A 294 -2.79 -24.22 13.82
C LYS A 294 -1.64 -23.76 14.70
N THR A 295 -0.65 -23.09 14.11
CA THR A 295 0.54 -22.61 14.82
C THR A 295 0.21 -21.40 15.69
N TYR A 296 -0.65 -20.51 15.17
CA TYR A 296 -1.08 -19.28 15.83
C TYR A 296 -2.61 -19.26 15.96
N PRO A 297 -3.20 -20.08 16.85
CA PRO A 297 -4.63 -20.12 17.04
C PRO A 297 -5.15 -18.81 17.62
N ASP A 298 -6.19 -18.24 16.99
CA ASP A 298 -6.77 -16.94 17.32
C ASP A 298 -8.30 -17.04 17.50
N PRO A 299 -8.97 -16.26 18.37
CA PRO A 299 -10.44 -16.14 18.41
C PRO A 299 -11.17 -15.83 17.09
N THR A 300 -10.50 -15.37 16.02
CA THR A 300 -11.11 -15.27 14.68
C THR A 300 -11.17 -16.60 13.92
N ASP A 301 -10.68 -17.68 14.52
CA ASP A 301 -10.66 -19.06 14.00
C ASP A 301 -11.97 -19.52 13.34
N PRO A 302 -13.19 -19.23 13.87
CA PRO A 302 -14.41 -19.64 13.19
C PRO A 302 -14.63 -18.95 11.82
N MET A 303 -14.10 -17.74 11.63
CA MET A 303 -14.22 -17.00 10.37
C MET A 303 -13.33 -17.61 9.29
N MET A 304 -12.06 -17.88 9.63
CA MET A 304 -11.10 -18.50 8.72
C MET A 304 -11.45 -19.95 8.44
N SER A 305 -11.89 -20.70 9.45
CA SER A 305 -12.43 -22.05 9.30
C SER A 305 -13.66 -22.09 8.38
N GLY A 306 -14.54 -21.07 8.47
CA GLY A 306 -15.69 -20.93 7.58
C GLY A 306 -15.29 -20.70 6.12
N MET A 307 -14.33 -19.80 5.88
CA MET A 307 -13.78 -19.56 4.55
C MET A 307 -13.12 -20.81 3.97
N GLN A 308 -12.28 -21.50 4.73
CA GLN A 308 -11.62 -22.73 4.30
C GLN A 308 -12.65 -23.84 3.98
N SER A 309 -13.65 -24.03 4.83
CA SER A 309 -14.71 -25.01 4.61
C SER A 309 -15.50 -24.70 3.33
N LEU A 310 -15.79 -23.42 3.10
CA LEU A 310 -16.48 -22.98 1.89
C LEU A 310 -15.66 -23.26 0.63
N LEU A 311 -14.38 -22.88 0.63
CA LEU A 311 -13.48 -23.05 -0.52
C LEU A 311 -13.15 -24.53 -0.81
N THR A 312 -13.32 -25.41 0.18
CA THR A 312 -13.18 -26.87 0.02
C THR A 312 -14.49 -27.59 -0.30
N GLY A 313 -15.61 -26.87 -0.46
CA GLY A 313 -16.92 -27.42 -0.81
C GLY A 313 -17.75 -27.97 0.36
N HIS A 314 -17.33 -27.75 1.61
CA HIS A 314 -18.04 -28.19 2.81
C HIS A 314 -19.02 -27.11 3.30
N LEU A 315 -20.12 -26.93 2.57
CA LEU A 315 -21.09 -25.84 2.80
C LEU A 315 -21.70 -25.83 4.21
N ASP A 316 -22.07 -26.98 4.76
CA ASP A 316 -22.70 -27.04 6.09
C ASP A 316 -21.71 -26.65 7.19
N ALA A 317 -20.46 -27.13 7.09
CA ALA A 317 -19.38 -26.76 8.00
C ALA A 317 -19.06 -25.26 7.90
N ALA A 318 -19.07 -24.70 6.69
CA ALA A 318 -18.88 -23.27 6.49
C ALA A 318 -19.97 -22.43 7.17
N LYS A 319 -21.25 -22.82 6.99
CA LYS A 319 -22.39 -22.15 7.64
C LYS A 319 -22.31 -22.20 9.16
N GLU A 320 -21.95 -23.35 9.72
CA GLU A 320 -21.78 -23.51 11.16
C GLU A 320 -20.66 -22.61 11.69
N ALA A 321 -19.48 -22.65 11.06
CA ALA A 321 -18.31 -21.86 11.45
C ALA A 321 -18.58 -20.35 11.36
N PHE A 322 -19.21 -19.88 10.28
CA PHE A 322 -19.61 -18.48 10.15
C PHE A 322 -20.69 -18.06 11.16
N SER A 323 -21.64 -18.95 11.46
CA SER A 323 -22.63 -18.70 12.51
C SER A 323 -21.98 -18.57 13.89
N LEU A 324 -20.97 -19.38 14.18
CA LEU A 324 -20.16 -19.29 15.40
C LEU A 324 -19.37 -17.98 15.46
N ALA A 325 -18.74 -17.58 14.34
CA ALA A 325 -18.00 -16.32 14.23
C ALA A 325 -18.85 -15.11 14.63
N VAL A 326 -20.11 -15.08 14.18
CA VAL A 326 -21.04 -14.01 14.50
C VAL A 326 -21.57 -14.14 15.92
N LYS A 327 -21.96 -15.35 16.38
CA LYS A 327 -22.43 -15.60 17.76
C LYS A 327 -21.42 -15.14 18.81
N GLY A 328 -20.12 -15.37 18.61
CA GLY A 328 -19.05 -14.86 19.48
C GLY A 328 -19.01 -13.32 19.61
N ARG A 329 -19.56 -12.61 18.62
CA ARG A 329 -19.55 -11.15 18.46
C ARG A 329 -20.92 -10.48 18.72
N THR A 330 -21.98 -11.25 18.96
CA THR A 330 -23.42 -10.83 18.86
C THR A 330 -23.97 -9.76 19.83
N LYS A 331 -23.19 -9.03 20.64
CA LYS A 331 -23.79 -7.98 21.49
C LYS A 331 -24.00 -6.62 20.80
N GLY A 332 -23.82 -6.49 19.48
CA GLY A 332 -24.24 -5.27 18.79
C GLY A 332 -23.94 -5.17 17.30
N LYS A 333 -24.66 -4.26 16.63
CA LYS A 333 -24.47 -3.89 15.21
C LYS A 333 -23.01 -3.64 14.86
N LYS A 334 -22.26 -2.95 15.73
CA LYS A 334 -20.83 -2.63 15.52
C LYS A 334 -19.97 -3.87 15.22
N ALA A 335 -20.18 -4.96 15.95
CA ALA A 335 -19.36 -6.15 15.79
C ALA A 335 -19.69 -6.95 14.51
N VAL A 336 -20.97 -6.89 14.07
CA VAL A 336 -21.37 -7.41 12.75
C VAL A 336 -20.79 -6.54 11.63
N MET A 337 -20.79 -5.21 11.79
CA MET A 337 -20.16 -4.32 10.79
C MET A 337 -18.67 -4.61 10.64
N GLU A 338 -17.98 -4.92 11.73
CA GLU A 338 -16.57 -5.32 11.67
C GLU A 338 -16.38 -6.67 10.95
N HIS A 339 -17.29 -7.63 11.17
CA HIS A 339 -17.31 -8.88 10.41
C HIS A 339 -17.47 -8.63 8.90
N LEU A 340 -18.39 -7.74 8.52
CA LEU A 340 -18.67 -7.40 7.13
C LEU A 340 -17.55 -6.63 6.43
N ARG A 341 -16.58 -6.07 7.15
CA ARG A 341 -15.43 -5.37 6.56
C ARG A 341 -14.34 -6.30 6.04
N SER A 342 -14.48 -7.60 6.22
CA SER A 342 -13.52 -8.62 5.79
C SER A 342 -14.03 -9.43 4.59
N PHE A 343 -13.13 -10.03 3.80
CA PHE A 343 -13.53 -10.91 2.70
C PHE A 343 -14.33 -12.14 3.18
N PRO A 344 -13.97 -12.83 4.29
CA PRO A 344 -14.83 -13.86 4.85
C PRO A 344 -16.24 -13.35 5.22
N GLY A 345 -16.37 -12.07 5.56
CA GLY A 345 -17.65 -11.39 5.72
C GLY A 345 -18.49 -11.39 4.44
N VAL A 346 -17.88 -11.05 3.31
CA VAL A 346 -18.50 -11.09 1.97
C VAL A 346 -18.92 -12.51 1.61
N LEU A 347 -18.07 -13.51 1.86
CA LEU A 347 -18.38 -14.92 1.63
C LEU A 347 -19.56 -15.40 2.49
N HIS A 348 -19.61 -15.00 3.76
CA HIS A 348 -20.74 -15.31 4.64
C HIS A 348 -22.04 -14.71 4.09
N VAL A 349 -22.05 -13.44 3.67
CA VAL A 349 -23.25 -12.83 3.07
C VAL A 349 -23.64 -13.53 1.78
N THR A 350 -22.67 -13.93 0.95
CA THR A 350 -22.92 -14.70 -0.27
C THR A 350 -23.66 -16.00 0.03
N LEU A 351 -23.23 -16.75 1.05
CA LEU A 351 -23.91 -17.96 1.50
C LEU A 351 -25.35 -17.71 1.97
N LEU A 352 -25.59 -16.60 2.68
CA LEU A 352 -26.93 -16.25 3.16
C LEU A 352 -27.86 -15.84 2.01
N VAL A 353 -27.34 -15.11 1.02
CA VAL A 353 -28.11 -14.70 -0.19
C VAL A 353 -28.51 -15.92 -1.02
N GLN A 354 -27.60 -16.88 -1.19
CA GLN A 354 -27.81 -18.09 -1.99
C GLN A 354 -28.60 -19.19 -1.25
N SER A 355 -28.82 -19.05 0.07
CA SER A 355 -29.55 -20.06 0.85
C SER A 355 -31.01 -20.19 0.40
N ASP A 356 -31.56 -21.41 0.45
CA ASP A 356 -33.00 -21.65 0.24
C ASP A 356 -33.85 -21.28 1.45
N ASN A 357 -33.22 -21.02 2.60
CA ASN A 357 -33.91 -20.61 3.82
C ASN A 357 -34.28 -19.12 3.79
N LEU A 358 -35.56 -18.82 3.96
CA LEU A 358 -36.07 -17.44 4.02
C LEU A 358 -35.47 -16.62 5.18
N GLN A 359 -35.12 -17.26 6.30
CA GLN A 359 -34.51 -16.56 7.44
C GLN A 359 -33.10 -16.07 7.12
N ASP A 360 -32.32 -16.88 6.40
CA ASP A 360 -30.95 -16.52 5.97
C ASP A 360 -31.00 -15.33 5.01
N ARG A 361 -31.93 -15.34 4.05
CA ARG A 361 -32.15 -14.22 3.12
C ARG A 361 -32.61 -12.93 3.84
N ALA A 362 -33.44 -13.05 4.87
CA ALA A 362 -33.86 -11.91 5.69
C ALA A 362 -32.70 -11.33 6.51
N LEU A 363 -31.81 -12.19 7.00
CA LEU A 363 -30.59 -11.78 7.69
C LEU A 363 -29.62 -11.08 6.72
N ALA A 364 -29.38 -11.66 5.53
CA ALA A 364 -28.57 -11.05 4.48
C ALA A 364 -29.08 -9.65 4.12
N LYS A 365 -30.39 -9.49 3.91
CA LYS A 365 -31.02 -8.19 3.63
C LYS A 365 -30.72 -7.15 4.71
N THR A 366 -30.76 -7.57 5.97
CA THR A 366 -30.49 -6.69 7.11
C THR A 366 -29.02 -6.25 7.12
N TRP A 367 -28.10 -7.18 6.87
CA TRP A 367 -26.66 -6.90 6.86
C TRP A 367 -26.23 -6.05 5.68
N LEU A 368 -26.75 -6.33 4.48
CA LEU A 368 -26.51 -5.53 3.27
C LEU A 368 -26.96 -4.08 3.46
N LYS A 369 -28.16 -3.87 4.03
CA LYS A 369 -28.65 -2.53 4.39
C LYS A 369 -27.77 -1.82 5.43
N TRP A 370 -27.08 -2.56 6.28
CA TRP A 370 -26.11 -1.95 7.20
C TRP A 370 -24.80 -1.61 6.49
N GLY A 371 -24.33 -2.46 5.58
CA GLY A 371 -23.17 -2.24 4.71
C GLY A 371 -23.26 -0.95 3.91
N GLU A 372 -24.39 -0.71 3.23
CA GLU A 372 -24.67 0.52 2.44
C GLU A 372 -24.40 1.83 3.19
N ARG A 373 -24.47 1.83 4.52
CA ARG A 373 -24.40 3.04 5.35
C ARG A 373 -23.03 3.25 5.98
N THR A 374 -22.02 2.48 5.59
CA THR A 374 -20.72 2.52 6.23
C THR A 374 -19.64 2.24 5.21
N TYR A 375 -18.54 3.01 5.27
CA TYR A 375 -17.38 2.72 4.45
C TYR A 375 -16.90 1.27 4.66
N CYS A 376 -16.86 0.53 3.56
CA CYS A 376 -16.44 -0.85 3.48
C CYS A 376 -15.56 -1.04 2.23
N PRO A 377 -14.36 -1.61 2.34
CA PRO A 377 -13.50 -1.91 1.18
C PRO A 377 -14.20 -2.78 0.12
N TYR A 378 -15.16 -3.61 0.54
CA TYR A 378 -15.90 -4.52 -0.30
C TYR A 378 -17.28 -3.99 -0.74
N GLN A 379 -17.47 -2.66 -0.77
CA GLN A 379 -18.78 -2.05 -1.07
C GLN A 379 -19.36 -2.55 -2.40
N ALA A 380 -18.57 -2.58 -3.47
CA ALA A 380 -19.01 -3.05 -4.78
C ALA A 380 -19.49 -4.52 -4.73
N SER A 381 -18.83 -5.37 -3.93
CA SER A 381 -19.25 -6.75 -3.70
C SER A 381 -20.60 -6.81 -2.98
N PHE A 382 -20.83 -5.96 -1.98
CA PHE A 382 -22.10 -5.89 -1.28
C PHE A 382 -23.24 -5.36 -2.17
N ASP A 383 -22.98 -4.37 -3.03
CA ASP A 383 -23.96 -3.87 -3.99
C ASP A 383 -24.39 -4.98 -4.96
N CYS A 384 -23.43 -5.76 -5.45
CA CYS A 384 -23.69 -6.94 -6.29
C CYS A 384 -24.56 -7.98 -5.54
N LEU A 385 -24.24 -8.27 -4.28
CA LEU A 385 -25.01 -9.20 -3.46
C LEU A 385 -26.43 -8.70 -3.15
N ALA A 386 -26.62 -7.39 -2.98
CA ALA A 386 -27.95 -6.79 -2.83
C ALA A 386 -28.81 -6.96 -4.09
N ASN A 387 -28.22 -6.75 -5.27
CA ASN A 387 -28.89 -6.99 -6.54
C ASN A 387 -29.25 -8.48 -6.73
N LEU A 388 -28.32 -9.38 -6.40
CA LEU A 388 -28.56 -10.84 -6.45
C LEU A 388 -29.71 -11.25 -5.51
N LEU A 389 -29.75 -10.68 -4.30
CA LEU A 389 -30.82 -10.94 -3.35
C LEU A 389 -32.19 -10.44 -3.85
N ALA A 390 -32.23 -9.26 -4.48
CA ALA A 390 -33.44 -8.71 -5.09
C ALA A 390 -33.96 -9.60 -6.23
N LEU A 391 -33.06 -10.16 -7.04
CA LEU A 391 -33.40 -11.15 -8.08
C LEU A 391 -34.04 -12.41 -7.47
N HIS A 392 -33.43 -12.97 -6.42
CA HIS A 392 -33.99 -14.14 -5.73
C HIS A 392 -35.35 -13.87 -5.05
N GLN A 393 -35.63 -12.62 -4.70
CA GLN A 393 -36.89 -12.19 -4.08
C GLN A 393 -37.95 -11.78 -5.12
N GLY A 394 -37.65 -11.84 -6.42
CA GLY A 394 -38.58 -11.41 -7.47
C GLY A 394 -38.91 -9.92 -7.42
N SER A 395 -38.01 -9.10 -6.85
CA SER A 395 -38.22 -7.67 -6.59
C SER A 395 -37.55 -6.76 -7.62
N VAL A 396 -37.02 -7.32 -8.71
CA VAL A 396 -36.46 -6.54 -9.83
C VAL A 396 -37.60 -6.23 -10.79
N GLY A 397 -38.07 -4.98 -10.73
CA GLY A 397 -39.00 -4.35 -11.67
C GLY A 397 -38.41 -3.05 -12.18
#